data_AF-A0A925CGS8-F1
#
_entry.id   AF-A0A925CGS8-F1
#
_cell.length_a   1.000
_cell.length_b   1.000
_cell.length_c   1.000
_cell.angle_alpha   90.00
_cell.angle_beta   90.00
_cell.angle_gamma   90.00
#
_symmetry.space_group_name_H-M   'P 1'
#
loop_
_entity.id
_entity.type
_entity.pdbx_description
1 polymer ?
#
loop_
_entity_poly.entity_id
_entity_poly.type
_entity_poly.pdbx_seq_one_letter_code
_entity_poly.pdbx_strand_id
1 'polypeptide(L)' 'MHDLTCLIQSCQTKAYAPAGTHSVCRAHFLSYLTWRRRKGPQMFIKYAGMTMEERDPLVAEWANTIRVEEAPAASVPKA' A
#
# COMPACT_ATOMS: atom_id res chain seq x y z
N MET A 1 19.97 -15.41 -2.20
CA MET A 1 18.87 -14.49 -2.59
C MET A 1 18.26 -14.01 -1.29
N HIS A 2 18.23 -12.70 -1.04
CA HIS A 2 17.64 -12.17 0.19
C HIS A 2 16.14 -12.51 0.20
N ASP A 3 15.66 -13.19 1.24
CA ASP A 3 14.24 -13.42 1.49
C ASP A 3 13.56 -12.06 1.73
N LEU A 4 13.19 -11.40 0.64
CA LEU A 4 12.42 -10.17 0.69
C LEU A 4 11.05 -10.50 1.28
N THR A 5 10.80 -9.96 2.47
CA THR A 5 9.51 -10.01 3.13
C THR A 5 8.69 -8.77 2.77
N CYS A 6 7.37 -8.88 2.96
CA CYS A 6 6.48 -7.76 2.74
C CYS A 6 6.78 -6.62 3.73
N LEU A 7 6.77 -5.38 3.25
CA LEU A 7 6.86 -4.12 4.00
C LEU A 7 5.88 -4.06 5.17
N ILE A 8 4.71 -4.68 5.01
CA ILE A 8 3.67 -4.74 6.03
C ILE A 8 4.09 -5.75 7.09
N GLN A 9 4.40 -5.29 8.30
CA GLN A 9 4.99 -6.09 9.38
C GLN A 9 4.15 -7.31 9.80
N SER A 10 2.82 -7.24 9.66
CA SER A 10 1.92 -8.37 9.94
C SER A 10 1.84 -9.38 8.80
N CYS A 11 2.51 -9.14 7.67
CA CYS A 11 2.44 -9.98 6.49
C CYS A 11 3.68 -10.87 6.32
N GLN A 12 3.47 -12.18 6.45
CA GLN A 12 4.52 -13.20 6.29
C GLN A 12 4.62 -13.74 4.84
N THR A 13 3.87 -13.16 3.90
CA THR A 13 3.86 -13.63 2.51
C THR A 13 5.12 -13.18 1.77
N LYS A 14 5.62 -14.04 0.88
CA LYS A 14 6.76 -13.75 -0.01
C LYS A 14 6.57 -12.41 -0.72
N ALA A 15 7.59 -11.54 -0.69
CA ALA A 15 7.51 -10.27 -1.37
C ALA A 15 7.38 -10.48 -2.89
N TYR A 16 6.52 -9.66 -3.46
CA TYR A 16 6.55 -9.29 -4.85
C TYR A 16 7.34 -7.97 -4.90
N ALA A 17 8.22 -7.78 -5.88
CA ALA A 17 9.06 -6.58 -5.93
C ALA A 17 8.67 -5.69 -7.14
N PRO A 18 7.51 -5.01 -7.11
CA PRO A 18 7.19 -4.01 -8.12
C PRO A 18 8.04 -2.76 -7.93
N ALA A 19 8.41 -2.13 -9.04
CA ALA A 19 9.07 -0.82 -9.00
C ALA A 19 8.13 0.23 -8.37
N GLY A 20 8.57 0.86 -7.29
CA GLY A 20 7.96 2.06 -6.70
C GLY A 20 7.05 1.80 -5.50
N THR A 21 7.03 0.57 -4.97
CA THR A 21 6.22 0.19 -3.80
C THR A 21 7.01 -0.57 -2.73
N HIS A 22 8.34 -0.47 -2.72
CA HIS A 22 9.24 -1.33 -1.96
C HIS A 22 8.92 -2.84 -2.17
N SER A 23 9.38 -3.70 -1.26
CA SER A 23 9.06 -5.14 -1.26
C SER A 23 7.69 -5.38 -0.63
N VAL A 24 6.64 -5.59 -1.42
CA VAL A 24 5.27 -5.86 -0.96
C VAL A 24 4.73 -7.15 -1.53
N CYS A 25 3.99 -7.97 -0.79
CA CYS A 25 3.39 -9.15 -1.41
C CYS A 25 2.33 -8.77 -2.47
N ARG A 26 1.97 -9.70 -3.36
CA ARG A 26 1.00 -9.44 -4.45
C ARG A 26 -0.34 -8.91 -3.93
N ALA A 27 -0.84 -9.43 -2.81
CA ALA A 27 -2.09 -8.98 -2.21
C ALA A 27 -2.01 -7.52 -1.75
N HIS A 28 -0.92 -7.16 -1.06
CA HIS A 28 -0.65 -5.81 -0.61
C HIS A 28 -0.44 -4.83 -1.76
N PHE A 29 0.21 -5.26 -2.85
CA PHE A 29 0.31 -4.44 -4.06
C PHE A 29 -1.07 -4.13 -4.68
N LEU A 30 -1.98 -5.11 -4.75
CA LEU A 30 -3.35 -4.88 -5.24
C LEU A 30 -4.17 -3.97 -4.31
N SER A 31 -3.99 -4.09 -3.00
CA SER A 31 -4.59 -3.19 -2.01
C SER A 31 -4.07 -1.76 -2.21
N TYR A 32 -2.77 -1.58 -2.39
CA TYR A 32 -2.17 -0.28 -2.70
C TYR A 32 -2.76 0.34 -3.97
N LEU A 33 -2.90 -0.42 -5.06
CA LEU A 33 -3.52 0.07 -6.29
C LEU A 33 -4.98 0.51 -6.07
N THR A 34 -5.71 -0.23 -5.25
CA THR A 34 -7.10 0.09 -4.90
C THR A 34 -7.18 1.39 -4.09
N TRP A 35 -6.35 1.52 -3.05
CA TRP A 35 -6.27 2.72 -2.23
C TRP A 35 -5.86 3.94 -3.06
N ARG A 36 -4.84 3.80 -3.91
CA ARG A 36 -4.38 4.89 -4.78
C ARG A 36 -5.44 5.31 -5.79
N ARG A 37 -6.23 4.36 -6.32
CA ARG A 37 -7.36 4.68 -7.21
C ARG A 37 -8.42 5.53 -6.48
N ARG A 38 -8.64 5.30 -5.17
CA ARG A 38 -9.57 6.10 -4.35
C ARG A 38 -9.11 7.55 -4.15
N LYS A 39 -7.82 7.85 -4.25
CA LYS A 39 -7.31 9.24 -4.24
C LYS A 39 -7.70 10.08 -5.47
N GLY A 40 -8.26 9.44 -6.50
CA GLY A 40 -8.84 10.12 -7.65
C GLY A 40 -8.03 9.98 -8.95
N PRO A 41 -8.66 10.31 -10.10
CA PRO A 41 -8.10 10.05 -11.44
C PRO A 41 -6.82 10.82 -11.74
N GLN A 42 -6.62 11.99 -11.11
CA GLN A 42 -5.39 12.78 -11.24
C GLN A 42 -4.14 12.03 -10.75
N MET A 43 -4.29 11.12 -9.78
CA MET A 43 -3.20 10.28 -9.29
C MET A 43 -2.79 9.16 -10.26
N PHE A 44 -3.58 8.88 -11.29
CA PHE A 44 -3.19 7.90 -12.31
C PHE A 44 -2.07 8.47 -13.20
N ILE A 45 -2.30 9.67 -13.75
CA ILE A 45 -1.37 10.36 -14.64
C ILE A 45 -0.14 10.84 -13.88
N LYS A 46 -0.35 11.52 -12.73
CA LYS A 46 0.76 12.13 -11.98
C LYS A 46 1.79 11.09 -11.52
N TYR A 47 1.34 9.95 -11.06
CA TYR A 47 2.21 8.91 -10.52
C TYR A 47 3.05 8.20 -11.58
N ALA A 48 2.57 8.09 -12.81
CA ALA A 48 3.36 7.50 -13.90
C ALA A 48 4.61 8.33 -14.18
N GLY A 49 4.53 9.66 -14.01
CA GLY A 49 5.65 10.58 -14.13
C GLY A 49 6.48 10.79 -12.86
N MET A 50 6.09 10.22 -11.72
CA MET A 50 6.83 10.33 -10.46
C MET A 50 8.04 9.40 -10.45
N THR A 51 9.15 9.87 -9.89
CA THR A 51 10.32 9.05 -9.55
C THR A 51 9.99 8.03 -8.46
N MET A 52 10.90 7.09 -8.20
CA MET A 52 10.73 6.10 -7.14
C MET A 52 10.64 6.78 -5.76
N GLU A 53 11.50 7.77 -5.51
CA GLU A 53 11.54 8.55 -4.25
C GLU A 53 10.25 9.36 -4.03
N GLU A 54 9.65 9.90 -5.09
CA GLU A 54 8.36 10.61 -5.00
C GLU A 54 7.18 9.66 -4.67
N ARG A 55 7.34 8.36 -4.92
CA ARG A 55 6.32 7.35 -4.62
C ARG A 55 6.41 6.83 -3.18
N ASP A 56 7.60 6.82 -2.58
CA ASP A 56 7.84 6.39 -1.20
C ASP A 56 6.87 7.01 -0.17
N PRO A 57 6.62 8.33 -0.14
CA PRO A 57 5.66 8.90 0.82
C PRO A 57 4.23 8.41 0.62
N LEU A 58 3.82 8.10 -0.62
CA LEU A 58 2.49 7.53 -0.90
C LEU A 58 2.37 6.10 -0.39
N VAL A 59 3.45 5.32 -0.49
CA VAL A 59 3.51 3.95 0.02
C VAL A 59 3.50 3.96 1.53
N ALA A 60 4.25 4.86 2.17
CA ALA A 60 4.26 5.05 3.61
C ALA A 60 2.88 5.47 4.14
N GLU A 61 2.20 6.42 3.48
CA GLU A 61 0.85 6.85 3.85
C GLU A 61 -0.14 5.68 3.79
N TRP A 62 -0.13 4.92 2.69
CA TRP A 62 -0.97 3.73 2.56
C TRP A 62 -0.65 2.64 3.60
N ALA A 63 0.63 2.36 3.87
CA ALA A 63 1.02 1.37 4.86
C ALA A 63 0.51 1.74 6.27
N ASN A 64 0.44 3.03 6.60
CA ASN A 64 -0.19 3.50 7.83
C ASN A 64 -1.71 3.24 7.87
N THR A 65 -2.41 3.32 6.74
CA THR A 65 -3.86 2.99 6.69
C THR A 65 -4.14 1.53 7.00
N ILE A 66 -3.26 0.61 6.60
CA ILE A 66 -3.39 -0.82 6.89
C ILE A 66 -3.18 -1.10 8.37
N ARG A 67 -2.17 -0.48 8.99
CA ARG A 67 -1.90 -0.60 10.43
C ARG A 67 -3.07 -0.11 11.29
N VAL A 68 -3.78 0.92 10.85
CA VAL A 68 -4.95 1.44 11.57
C VAL A 68 -6.16 0.52 11.38
N GLU A 69 -6.32 -0.09 10.22
CA GLU A 69 -7.43 -1.01 9.93
C GLU A 69 -7.29 -2.37 10.65
N GLU A 70 -6.10 -2.70 11.17
CA GLU A 70 -5.88 -3.85 12.07
C GLU A 70 -6.41 -3.64 13.50
N ALA A 71 -6.80 -2.41 13.88
CA ALA A 71 -7.69 -2.18 15.01
C ALA A 71 -9.13 -2.20 14.45
N PRO A 72 -10.02 -3.11 14.90
CA PRO A 72 -11.34 -3.20 14.33
C PRO A 72 -12.05 -1.87 14.53
N ALA A 73 -12.26 -1.13 13.43
CA ALA A 73 -13.19 -0.04 13.40
C ALA A 73 -14.56 -0.65 13.66
N ALA A 74 -14.96 -0.64 14.94
CA ALA A 74 -16.29 -0.97 15.40
C ALA A 74 -17.25 -0.12 14.57
N SER A 75 -17.86 -0.76 13.58
CA SER A 75 -18.95 -0.19 12.82
C SER A 75 -20.11 -0.09 13.80
N VAL A 76 -20.26 1.07 14.46
CA VAL A 76 -21.45 1.36 15.26
C VAL A 76 -22.58 1.60 14.26
N PRO A 77 -23.59 0.73 14.16
CA PRO A 77 -24.79 1.04 13.39
C PRO A 77 -25.55 2.13 14.15
N LYS A 78 -25.92 3.21 13.45
CA LYS A 78 -26.88 4.18 13.99
C LYS A 78 -28.22 3.48 14.23
N ALA A 79 -28.70 3.54 15.47
CA ALA A 79 -30.09 3.30 15.85
C ALA A 79 -30.91 4.58 15.63
#